data_AF-A0A7V5UTQ2-F1
#
_entry.id   AF-A0A7V5UTQ2-F1
#
_cell.length_a   1.000
_cell.length_b   1.000
_cell.length_c   1.000
_cell.angle_alpha   90.00
_cell.angle_beta   90.00
_cell.angle_gamma   90.00
#
_symmetry.space_group_name_H-M   'P 1'
#
loop_
_entity.id
_entity.type
_entity.pdbx_description
1 polymer ?
#
loop_
_entity_poly.entity_id
_entity_poly.type
_entity_poly.pdbx_seq_one_letter_code
_entity_poly.pdbx_strand_id
1 'polypeptide(L)'
;MKKKLIYLFSLFTVFALGARVTFAVCPICTLAVGAGVGLSRWLGIDDTVSGVWVGGLVVSLILWTENWLDKKNIRFRLRFLLNALFYYLIVVLPLYFTGIIGHPNNKLLCFCGLNIDKLLFGIIAGSIGFFFGASFYNYLKEKNDNRAYFPFQKVVMPIGVLVILSVLFYYLTK
;
A
#
# COMPACT_ATOMS: atom_id res chain seq x y z
N MET A 1 -7.95 36.05 -14.97
CA MET A 1 -8.08 34.62 -14.59
C MET A 1 -7.23 33.68 -15.46
N LYS A 2 -7.12 33.86 -16.79
CA LYS A 2 -6.31 32.98 -17.68
C LYS A 2 -4.80 32.94 -17.37
N LYS A 3 -4.19 34.07 -16.96
CA LYS A 3 -2.74 34.13 -16.68
C LYS A 3 -2.31 33.31 -15.45
N LYS A 4 -3.08 33.31 -14.36
CA LYS A 4 -2.78 32.50 -13.16
C LYS A 4 -2.85 30.98 -13.44
N LEU A 5 -3.77 30.56 -14.31
CA LEU A 5 -3.91 29.15 -14.72
C LEU A 5 -2.71 28.68 -15.57
N ILE A 6 -2.18 29.54 -16.44
CA ILE A 6 -0.98 29.26 -17.24
C ILE A 6 0.27 29.18 -16.36
N TYR A 7 0.40 30.03 -15.35
CA TYR A 7 1.51 29.94 -14.38
C TYR A 7 1.44 28.67 -13.52
N LEU A 8 0.24 28.23 -13.11
CA LEU A 8 0.05 26.96 -12.41
C LEU A 8 0.41 25.75 -13.29
N PHE A 9 0.02 25.79 -14.56
CA PHE A 9 0.32 24.72 -15.53
C PHE A 9 1.82 24.69 -15.86
N SER A 10 2.46 25.86 -15.98
CA SER A 10 3.90 25.99 -16.21
C SER A 10 4.73 25.50 -15.02
N LEU A 11 4.27 25.74 -13.78
CA LEU A 11 4.92 25.25 -12.57
C LEU A 11 4.81 23.72 -12.47
N PHE A 12 3.67 23.16 -12.88
CA PHE A 12 3.43 21.72 -12.93
C PHE A 12 4.30 21.02 -13.99
N THR A 13 4.50 21.65 -15.16
CA THR A 13 5.39 21.10 -16.21
C THR A 13 6.87 21.17 -15.82
N VAL A 14 7.31 22.20 -15.09
CA VAL A 14 8.71 22.28 -14.60
C VAL A 14 8.97 21.23 -13.51
N PHE A 15 7.97 20.94 -12.66
CA PHE A 15 8.07 19.84 -11.69
C PHE A 15 8.13 18.46 -12.37
N ALA A 16 7.39 18.27 -13.47
CA ALA A 16 7.40 17.03 -14.25
C ALA A 16 8.72 16.83 -15.03
N LEU A 17 9.35 17.90 -15.51
CA LEU A 17 10.61 17.86 -16.26
C LEU A 17 11.86 17.71 -15.37
N GLY A 18 11.73 17.95 -14.06
CA GLY A 18 12.77 17.71 -13.05
C GLY A 18 12.89 16.25 -12.60
N ALA A 19 12.02 15.34 -13.07
CA ALA A 19 12.05 13.93 -12.74
C ALA A 19 13.15 13.17 -13.52
N ARG A 20 14.40 13.63 -13.43
CA ARG A 20 15.55 12.84 -13.88
C ARG A 20 15.87 11.82 -12.79
N VAL A 21 15.59 10.56 -13.11
CA VAL A 21 16.10 9.35 -12.43
C VAL A 21 16.00 9.39 -10.90
N THR A 22 14.84 9.04 -10.36
CA THR A 22 14.74 8.61 -8.96
C THR A 22 14.38 7.14 -8.90
N PHE A 23 15.42 6.31 -8.85
CA PHE A 23 15.34 5.03 -8.14
C PHE A 23 15.10 5.32 -6.66
N ALA A 24 13.87 5.61 -6.27
CA ALA A 24 13.40 5.48 -4.90
C ALA A 24 11.88 5.64 -4.92
N VAL A 25 11.20 4.50 -4.83
CA VAL A 25 9.76 4.36 -4.62
C VAL A 25 9.28 5.21 -3.43
N CYS A 26 10.14 5.63 -2.50
CA CYS A 26 9.70 5.97 -1.17
C CYS A 26 9.12 7.40 -0.92
N PRO A 27 9.64 8.54 -1.42
CA PRO A 27 9.02 9.82 -1.10
C PRO A 27 7.66 9.97 -1.80
N ILE A 28 7.59 9.59 -3.07
CA ILE A 28 6.38 9.77 -3.87
C ILE A 28 5.27 8.80 -3.47
N CYS A 29 5.60 7.55 -3.07
CA CYS A 29 4.61 6.61 -2.56
C CYS A 29 4.08 7.05 -1.19
N THR A 30 4.94 7.58 -0.33
CA THR A 30 4.50 8.11 0.97
C THR A 30 3.60 9.34 0.80
N LEU A 31 3.95 10.24 -0.12
CA LEU A 31 3.10 11.38 -0.47
C LEU A 31 1.77 10.94 -1.10
N ALA A 32 1.80 9.96 -2.00
CA ALA A 32 0.60 9.42 -2.63
C ALA A 32 -0.31 8.70 -1.62
N VAL A 33 0.27 7.93 -0.69
CA VAL A 33 -0.46 7.29 0.42
C VAL A 33 -1.04 8.35 1.36
N GLY A 34 -0.25 9.35 1.77
CA GLY A 34 -0.72 10.44 2.63
C GLY A 34 -1.84 11.25 1.98
N ALA A 35 -1.70 11.61 0.70
CA ALA A 35 -2.73 12.31 -0.07
C ALA A 35 -3.97 11.43 -0.29
N GLY A 36 -3.79 10.13 -0.57
CA GLY A 36 -4.86 9.16 -0.73
C GLY A 36 -5.68 8.98 0.55
N VAL A 37 -5.01 8.78 1.69
CA VAL A 37 -5.68 8.69 3.00
C VAL A 37 -6.39 10.00 3.35
N GLY A 38 -5.75 11.16 3.10
CA GLY A 38 -6.36 12.47 3.31
C GLY A 38 -7.62 12.68 2.46
N LEU A 39 -7.59 12.27 1.19
CA LEU A 39 -8.74 12.32 0.29
C LEU A 39 -9.85 11.36 0.71
N SER A 40 -9.50 10.13 1.10
CA SER A 40 -10.46 9.15 1.62
C SER A 40 -11.22 9.67 2.83
N ARG A 41 -10.52 10.33 3.77
CA ARG A 41 -11.14 10.99 4.93
C ARG A 41 -12.09 12.11 4.52
N TRP A 42 -11.71 12.91 3.52
CA TRP A 42 -12.59 13.96 2.99
C TRP A 42 -13.87 13.39 2.34
N LEU A 43 -13.78 12.20 1.73
CA LEU A 43 -14.93 11.46 1.19
C LEU A 43 -15.72 10.67 2.24
N GLY A 44 -15.32 10.70 3.51
CA GLY A 44 -15.99 9.98 4.61
C GLY A 44 -15.78 8.46 4.59
N ILE A 45 -14.73 7.97 3.91
CA ILE A 45 -14.36 6.55 3.89
C ILE A 45 -13.67 6.20 5.22
N ASP A 46 -14.03 5.07 5.82
CA ASP A 46 -13.40 4.59 7.06
C ASP A 46 -11.90 4.29 6.85
N ASP A 47 -11.09 4.71 7.82
CA ASP A 47 -9.62 4.59 7.78
C ASP A 47 -9.14 3.13 7.70
N THR A 48 -9.92 2.15 8.15
CA THR A 48 -9.58 0.73 8.03
C THR A 48 -9.56 0.28 6.57
N VAL A 49 -10.52 0.74 5.76
CA VAL A 49 -10.55 0.42 4.32
C VAL A 49 -9.34 1.03 3.62
N SER A 50 -9.03 2.30 3.90
CA SER A 50 -7.83 2.95 3.37
C SER A 50 -6.56 2.20 3.78
N GLY A 51 -6.49 1.73 5.02
CA GLY A 51 -5.38 0.92 5.53
C GLY A 51 -5.17 -0.37 4.74
N VAL A 52 -6.25 -1.08 4.37
CA VAL A 52 -6.17 -2.33 3.58
C VAL A 52 -5.41 -2.12 2.28
N TRP A 53 -5.73 -1.04 1.56
CA TRP A 53 -5.06 -0.71 0.31
C TRP A 53 -3.61 -0.29 0.51
N VAL A 54 -3.31 0.46 1.58
CA VAL A 54 -1.94 0.83 1.94
C VAL A 54 -1.09 -0.42 2.24
N GLY A 55 -1.62 -1.36 3.03
CA GLY A 55 -0.94 -2.63 3.31
C GLY A 55 -0.67 -3.46 2.05
N GLY A 56 -1.67 -3.56 1.17
CA GLY A 56 -1.50 -4.24 -0.12
C GLY A 56 -0.43 -3.60 -1.01
N LEU A 57 -0.39 -2.26 -1.06
CA LEU A 57 0.63 -1.51 -1.79
C LEU A 57 2.03 -1.78 -1.22
N VAL A 58 2.18 -1.75 0.11
CA VAL A 58 3.46 -2.04 0.79
C VAL A 58 3.96 -3.44 0.43
N VAL A 59 3.12 -4.47 0.51
CA VAL A 59 3.51 -5.84 0.16
C VAL A 59 3.84 -5.97 -1.32
N SER A 60 3.07 -5.33 -2.21
CA SER A 60 3.38 -5.30 -3.64
C SER A 60 4.78 -4.73 -3.91
N LEU A 61 5.15 -3.65 -3.23
CA LEU A 61 6.48 -3.04 -3.35
C LEU A 61 7.58 -3.96 -2.82
N ILE A 62 7.37 -4.58 -1.65
CA ILE A 62 8.31 -5.55 -1.07
C ILE A 62 8.58 -6.67 -2.08
N LEU A 63 7.52 -7.33 -2.60
CA LEU A 63 7.64 -8.44 -3.55
C LEU A 63 8.26 -8.00 -4.88
N TRP A 64 7.98 -6.79 -5.34
CA TRP A 64 8.60 -6.25 -6.55
C TRP A 64 10.09 -5.99 -6.35
N THR A 65 10.48 -5.41 -5.21
CA THR A 65 11.87 -5.17 -4.85
C THR A 65 12.62 -6.49 -4.69
N GLU A 66 12.05 -7.50 -4.04
CA GLU A 66 12.66 -8.84 -4.00
C GLU A 66 12.93 -9.38 -5.41
N ASN A 67 11.93 -9.35 -6.30
CA ASN A 67 12.12 -9.80 -7.69
C ASN A 67 13.20 -9.01 -8.43
N TRP A 68 13.37 -7.72 -8.12
CA TRP A 68 14.44 -6.90 -8.70
C TRP A 68 15.83 -7.26 -8.13
N LEU A 69 15.95 -7.51 -6.82
CA LEU A 69 17.19 -7.97 -6.20
C LEU A 69 17.59 -9.36 -6.71
N ASP A 70 16.63 -10.26 -6.95
CA ASP A 70 16.87 -11.58 -7.54
C ASP A 70 17.45 -11.48 -8.95
N LYS A 71 16.90 -10.58 -9.78
CA LYS A 71 17.44 -10.30 -11.13
C LYS A 71 18.87 -9.74 -11.09
N LYS A 72 19.26 -9.09 -10.00
CA LYS A 72 20.62 -8.57 -9.78
C LYS A 72 21.55 -9.58 -9.09
N ASN A 73 21.05 -10.77 -8.77
CA ASN A 73 21.77 -11.84 -8.05
C ASN A 73 22.35 -11.38 -6.69
N ILE A 74 21.71 -10.40 -6.04
CA ILE A 74 22.11 -9.92 -4.72
C ILE A 74 21.45 -10.82 -3.67
N ARG A 75 22.25 -11.68 -3.03
CA ARG A 75 21.77 -12.67 -2.06
C ARG A 75 22.36 -12.40 -0.68
N PHE A 76 21.49 -12.20 0.31
CA PHE A 76 21.87 -12.11 1.72
C PHE A 76 20.76 -12.71 2.60
N ARG A 77 21.14 -13.30 3.74
CA ARG A 77 20.25 -14.15 4.56
C ARG A 77 19.03 -13.41 5.13
N LEU A 78 19.16 -12.11 5.39
CA LEU A 78 18.12 -11.25 6.00
C LEU A 78 17.44 -10.32 5.00
N ARG A 79 17.54 -10.60 3.70
CA ARG A 79 17.06 -9.73 2.63
C ARG A 79 15.59 -9.39 2.72
N PHE A 80 14.75 -10.42 2.77
CA PHE A 80 13.32 -10.22 2.86
C PHE A 80 12.92 -9.43 4.11
N LEU A 81 13.51 -9.75 5.27
CA LEU A 81 13.21 -9.08 6.53
C LEU A 81 13.62 -7.61 6.53
N LEU A 82 14.83 -7.31 6.05
CA LEU A 82 15.34 -5.93 5.96
C LEU A 82 14.55 -5.10 4.96
N ASN A 83 14.20 -5.68 3.82
CA ASN A 83 13.39 -5.02 2.80
C ASN A 83 11.96 -4.73 3.32
N ALA A 84 11.34 -5.72 3.97
CA ALA A 84 10.04 -5.53 4.61
C ALA A 84 10.10 -4.44 5.69
N LEU A 85 11.07 -4.52 6.61
CA LEU A 85 11.24 -3.52 7.67
C LEU A 85 11.45 -2.12 7.10
N PHE A 86 12.26 -1.98 6.05
CA PHE A 86 12.50 -0.71 5.37
C PHE A 86 11.20 -0.09 4.82
N TYR A 87 10.39 -0.86 4.10
CA TYR A 87 9.14 -0.36 3.53
C TYR A 87 8.08 -0.05 4.59
N TYR A 88 7.98 -0.87 5.65
CA TYR A 88 7.09 -0.54 6.76
C TYR A 88 7.55 0.71 7.50
N LEU A 89 8.86 0.87 7.73
CA LEU A 89 9.38 2.05 8.40
C LEU A 89 9.10 3.31 7.59
N ILE A 90 9.34 3.29 6.27
CA ILE A 90 9.16 4.50 5.45
C ILE A 90 7.69 4.89 5.23
N VAL A 91 6.75 3.95 5.37
CA VAL A 91 5.31 4.25 5.30
C VAL A 91 4.75 4.60 6.67
N VAL A 92 5.03 3.82 7.71
CA VAL A 92 4.43 4.01 9.04
C VAL A 92 5.00 5.25 9.74
N LEU A 93 6.29 5.51 9.61
CA LEU A 93 6.97 6.58 10.36
C LEU A 93 6.48 7.99 9.95
N PRO A 94 6.32 8.33 8.66
CA PRO A 94 5.71 9.60 8.25
C PRO A 94 4.22 9.70 8.63
N LEU A 95 3.48 8.59 8.57
CA LEU A 95 2.08 8.55 9.01
C LEU A 95 1.93 8.76 10.51
N TYR A 96 2.92 8.34 11.31
CA TYR A 96 2.99 8.62 12.74
C TYR A 96 3.33 10.09 13.01
N PHE A 97 4.34 10.65 12.35
CA PHE A 97 4.71 12.07 12.55
C PHE A 97 3.67 13.07 12.07
N THR A 98 2.88 12.71 11.05
CA THR A 98 1.76 13.53 10.58
C THR A 98 0.54 13.46 11.52
N GLY A 99 0.59 12.67 12.59
CA GLY A 99 -0.50 12.49 13.54
C GLY A 99 -1.73 11.76 12.95
N ILE A 100 -1.59 11.18 11.76
CA ILE A 100 -2.65 10.41 11.09
C ILE A 100 -2.92 9.10 11.85
N ILE A 101 -1.85 8.48 12.37
CA ILE A 101 -1.84 7.34 13.29
C ILE A 101 -1.67 7.89 14.73
N GLY A 102 -2.55 7.49 15.65
CA GLY A 102 -2.52 7.87 17.07
C GLY A 102 -3.55 8.93 17.48
N HIS A 103 -4.37 9.42 16.54
CA HIS A 103 -5.39 10.43 16.84
C HIS A 103 -6.53 9.82 17.68
N PRO A 104 -6.99 10.46 18.77
CA PRO A 104 -8.04 9.93 19.65
C PRO A 104 -9.35 9.50 18.96
N ASN A 105 -9.68 10.10 17.80
CA ASN A 105 -10.89 9.78 17.02
C ASN A 105 -10.74 8.57 16.08
N ASN A 106 -9.53 8.00 15.96
CA ASN A 106 -9.20 6.87 15.09
C ASN A 106 -8.81 5.59 15.84
N LYS A 107 -9.16 5.53 17.12
CA LYS A 107 -8.97 4.35 17.94
C LYS A 107 -10.08 3.34 17.61
N LEU A 108 -9.72 2.17 17.09
CA LEU A 108 -10.63 1.02 17.12
C LEU A 108 -10.65 0.52 18.56
N LEU A 109 -11.85 0.42 19.13
CA LEU A 109 -12.04 -0.16 20.45
C LEU A 109 -11.94 -1.68 20.34
N CYS A 110 -10.76 -2.22 20.67
CA CYS A 110 -10.50 -3.56 21.22
C CYS A 110 -10.72 -4.81 20.33
N PHE A 111 -9.59 -5.47 20.00
CA PHE A 111 -9.41 -6.89 20.35
C PHE A 111 -8.39 -6.92 21.51
N CYS A 112 -8.78 -7.41 22.69
CA CYS A 112 -7.94 -7.51 23.90
C CYS A 112 -7.27 -6.21 24.44
N GLY A 113 -8.00 -5.10 24.58
CA GLY A 113 -7.56 -3.94 25.39
C GLY A 113 -6.40 -3.12 24.83
N LEU A 114 -5.88 -3.46 23.64
CA LEU A 114 -4.88 -2.68 22.91
C LEU A 114 -5.60 -1.62 22.05
N ASN A 115 -5.26 -0.35 22.27
CA ASN A 115 -5.73 0.77 21.44
C ASN A 115 -5.00 0.77 20.09
N ILE A 116 -5.41 -0.09 19.16
CA ILE A 116 -4.86 -0.14 17.81
C ILE A 116 -5.59 0.86 16.92
N ASP A 117 -4.84 1.70 16.20
CA ASP A 117 -5.40 2.62 15.20
C ASP A 117 -6.12 1.87 14.07
N LYS A 118 -7.29 2.38 13.68
CA LYS A 118 -8.10 1.87 12.54
C LYS A 118 -7.28 1.61 11.29
N LEU A 119 -6.42 2.57 10.98
CA LEU A 119 -5.55 2.56 9.80
C LEU A 119 -4.48 1.48 9.90
N LEU A 120 -3.84 1.33 11.06
CA LEU A 120 -2.79 0.34 11.29
C LEU A 120 -3.35 -1.09 11.20
N PHE A 121 -4.54 -1.31 11.78
CA PHE A 121 -5.25 -2.58 11.66
C PHE A 121 -5.56 -2.91 10.19
N GLY A 122 -6.06 -1.93 9.43
CA GLY A 122 -6.27 -2.07 7.99
C GLY A 122 -4.98 -2.43 7.24
N ILE A 123 -3.87 -1.76 7.53
CA ILE A 123 -2.56 -2.05 6.94
C ILE A 123 -2.16 -3.50 7.18
N ILE A 124 -2.25 -3.98 8.42
CA ILE A 124 -1.90 -5.37 8.76
C ILE A 124 -2.79 -6.36 8.00
N ALA A 125 -4.11 -6.16 8.05
CA ALA A 125 -5.06 -7.05 7.38
C ALA A 125 -4.88 -7.06 5.85
N GLY A 126 -4.69 -5.89 5.25
CA GLY A 126 -4.43 -5.74 3.81
C GLY A 126 -3.12 -6.38 3.38
N SER A 127 -2.05 -6.24 4.17
CA SER A 127 -0.78 -6.90 3.90
C SER A 127 -0.90 -8.43 3.92
N ILE A 128 -1.59 -8.99 4.92
CA ILE A 128 -1.83 -10.44 5.02
C ILE A 128 -2.69 -10.90 3.84
N GLY A 129 -3.79 -10.19 3.54
CA GLY A 129 -4.68 -10.51 2.43
C GLY A 129 -3.99 -10.48 1.07
N PHE A 130 -3.20 -9.44 0.80
CA PHE A 130 -2.44 -9.33 -0.44
C PHE A 130 -1.40 -10.44 -0.59
N PHE A 131 -0.63 -10.72 0.48
CA PHE A 131 0.35 -11.79 0.49
C PHE A 131 -0.31 -13.15 0.23
N PHE A 132 -1.46 -13.42 0.86
CA PHE A 132 -2.24 -14.63 0.62
C PHE A 132 -2.72 -14.72 -0.82
N GLY A 133 -3.33 -13.65 -1.37
CA GLY A 133 -3.80 -13.62 -2.75
C GLY A 133 -2.67 -13.83 -3.78
N ALA A 134 -1.50 -13.24 -3.54
CA ALA A 134 -0.32 -13.43 -4.38
C ALA A 134 0.25 -14.85 -4.29
N SER A 135 0.30 -15.42 -3.08
CA SER A 135 0.77 -16.80 -2.86
C SER A 135 -0.19 -17.83 -3.47
N PHE A 136 -1.50 -17.59 -3.32
CA PHE A 136 -2.53 -18.45 -3.88
C PHE A 136 -2.52 -18.44 -5.42
N TYR A 137 -2.20 -17.30 -6.05
CA TYR A 137 -1.93 -17.26 -7.49
C TYR A 137 -0.79 -18.19 -7.90
N ASN A 138 0.36 -18.15 -7.20
CA ASN A 138 1.50 -19.00 -7.51
C ASN A 138 1.14 -20.49 -7.36
N TYR A 139 0.42 -20.84 -6.28
CA TYR A 139 -0.07 -22.19 -6.05
C TYR A 139 -0.99 -22.70 -7.17
N LEU A 140 -1.95 -21.87 -7.62
CA LEU A 140 -2.85 -22.23 -8.72
C LEU A 140 -2.09 -22.39 -10.03
N LYS A 141 -1.12 -21.51 -10.30
CA LYS A 141 -0.27 -21.56 -11.49
C LYS A 141 0.55 -22.85 -11.52
N GLU A 142 1.12 -23.27 -10.40
CA GLU A 142 1.89 -24.53 -10.30
C GLU A 142 1.02 -25.76 -10.61
N LYS A 143 -0.26 -25.73 -10.19
CA LYS A 143 -1.23 -26.79 -10.50
C LYS A 143 -1.70 -26.82 -11.96
N ASN A 144 -1.44 -25.78 -12.73
CA ASN A 144 -1.92 -25.63 -14.11
C ASN A 144 -0.74 -25.55 -15.09
N ASP A 145 0.21 -26.49 -15.00
CA ASP A 145 1.39 -26.58 -15.88
C ASP A 145 2.20 -25.27 -15.96
N ASN A 146 2.29 -24.53 -14.85
CA ASN A 146 2.90 -23.20 -14.79
C ASN A 146 2.24 -22.14 -15.68
N ARG A 147 0.98 -22.33 -16.07
CA ARG A 147 0.18 -21.39 -16.86
C ARG A 147 -0.89 -20.71 -16.01
N ALA A 148 -1.14 -19.43 -16.28
CA ALA A 148 -2.29 -18.75 -15.70
C ALA A 148 -3.58 -19.29 -16.33
N TYR A 149 -4.65 -19.39 -15.55
CA TYR A 149 -5.98 -19.82 -16.00
C TYR A 149 -6.64 -18.79 -16.90
N PHE A 150 -6.37 -17.50 -16.66
CA PHE A 150 -6.90 -16.39 -17.45
C PHE A 150 -5.93 -15.19 -17.45
N PRO A 151 -6.05 -14.28 -18.42
CA PRO A 151 -5.24 -13.07 -18.48
C PRO A 151 -5.36 -12.24 -17.18
N PHE A 152 -4.25 -11.67 -16.70
CA PHE A 152 -4.20 -10.85 -15.48
C PHE A 152 -4.48 -11.56 -14.14
N GLN A 153 -4.56 -12.90 -14.10
CA GLN A 153 -4.78 -13.63 -12.85
C GLN A 153 -3.80 -13.22 -11.73
N LYS A 154 -2.53 -12.94 -12.06
CA LYS A 154 -1.51 -12.46 -11.10
C LYS A 154 -1.92 -11.18 -10.35
N VAL A 155 -2.72 -10.33 -10.98
CA VAL A 155 -3.18 -9.03 -10.45
C VAL A 155 -4.55 -9.17 -9.80
N VAL A 156 -5.46 -9.90 -10.46
CA VAL A 156 -6.84 -10.10 -9.99
C VAL A 156 -6.88 -10.84 -8.66
N MET A 157 -6.00 -11.82 -8.45
CA MET A 157 -6.02 -12.62 -7.21
C MET A 157 -5.71 -11.77 -5.96
N PRO A 158 -4.59 -11.01 -5.88
CA PRO A 158 -4.36 -10.11 -4.75
C PRO A 158 -5.40 -8.99 -4.62
N ILE A 159 -5.77 -8.33 -5.73
CA ILE A 159 -6.73 -7.21 -5.70
C ILE A 159 -8.12 -7.68 -5.27
N GLY A 160 -8.56 -8.84 -5.75
CA GLY A 160 -9.84 -9.44 -5.35
C GLY A 160 -9.92 -9.65 -3.84
N VAL A 161 -8.85 -10.13 -3.21
CA VAL A 161 -8.79 -10.28 -1.75
C VAL A 161 -8.88 -8.93 -1.04
N LEU A 162 -8.18 -7.89 -1.52
CA LEU A 162 -8.28 -6.54 -0.94
C LEU A 162 -9.68 -5.95 -1.06
N VAL A 163 -10.36 -6.16 -2.19
CA VAL A 163 -11.75 -5.72 -2.40
C VAL A 163 -12.68 -6.45 -1.43
N ILE A 164 -12.54 -7.76 -1.27
CA ILE A 164 -13.32 -8.54 -0.31
C ILE A 164 -13.09 -8.03 1.12
N LEU A 165 -11.83 -7.83 1.52
CA LEU A 165 -11.51 -7.26 2.84
C LEU A 165 -12.06 -5.86 3.03
N SER A 166 -12.03 -5.02 1.99
CA SER A 166 -12.60 -3.67 2.02
C SER A 166 -14.11 -3.70 2.27
N VAL A 167 -14.83 -4.60 1.58
CA VAL A 167 -16.28 -4.78 1.77
C VAL A 167 -16.57 -5.32 3.17
N LEU A 168 -15.82 -6.33 3.63
CA LEU A 168 -15.98 -6.89 4.97
C LEU A 168 -15.79 -5.83 6.06
N PHE A 169 -14.71 -5.03 5.97
CA PHE A 169 -14.48 -3.97 6.95
C PHE A 169 -15.50 -2.85 6.84
N TYR A 170 -15.98 -2.50 5.65
CA TYR A 170 -17.07 -1.52 5.50
C TYR A 170 -18.33 -1.94 6.27
N TYR A 171 -18.68 -3.23 6.26
CA TYR A 171 -19.81 -3.74 7.07
C TYR A 171 -19.49 -3.87 8.56
N LEU A 172 -18.22 -4.06 8.93
CA LEU A 172 -17.80 -4.22 10.33
C LEU A 172 -17.64 -2.88 11.07
N THR A 173 -17.33 -1.79 10.35
CA THR A 173 -17.10 -0.46 10.93
C THR A 173 -18.29 0.50 10.79
N LYS A 174 -19.37 0.07 10.13
CA LYS A 174 -20.67 0.76 10.08
C LYS A 174 -21.53 0.38 11.27
#